data_AF-B5TLV9-F1
#
_entry.id   AF-B5TLV9-F1
#
_cell.length_a   1.000
_cell.length_b   1.000
_cell.length_c   1.000
_cell.angle_alpha   90.00
_cell.angle_beta   90.00
_cell.angle_gamma   90.00
#
_symmetry.space_group_name_H-M   'P 1'
#
loop_
_entity.id
_entity.type
_entity.pdbx_description
1 polymer ?
#
loop_
_entity_poly.entity_id
_entity_poly.type
_entity_poly.pdbx_seq_one_letter_code
_entity_poly.pdbx_strand_id
1 'polypeptide(L)'
;AYGTAKSLQSSFFIYYLHKTLVAVNAIENFKYRISGDQIYVNDRIDTSATIGRPDGTFGFSFMEYNPDFKIFQKTALEEIERIQNTTGL
;
A
#
# COMPACT_ATOMS: atom_id res chain seq x y z
N ALA A 1 6.47 14.33 6.04
CA ALA A 1 6.20 12.89 6.24
C ALA A 1 6.93 12.31 7.45
N TYR A 2 8.28 12.36 7.53
CA TYR A 2 9.05 11.75 8.62
C TYR A 2 8.66 12.24 10.03
N GLY A 3 8.62 13.56 10.25
CA GLY A 3 8.23 14.12 11.55
C GLY A 3 6.84 13.68 12.01
N THR A 4 5.87 13.66 11.08
CA THR A 4 4.49 13.22 11.36
C THR A 4 4.41 11.72 11.64
N ALA A 5 5.12 10.88 10.88
CA ALA A 5 5.17 9.45 11.17
C ALA A 5 5.72 9.18 12.57
N LYS A 6 6.78 9.90 12.96
CA LYS A 6 7.37 9.82 14.30
C LYS A 6 6.41 10.29 15.39
N SER A 7 5.70 11.40 15.21
CA SER A 7 4.72 11.88 16.19
C SER A 7 3.52 10.94 16.34
N LEU A 8 3.14 10.25 15.28
CA LEU A 8 2.07 9.24 15.27
C LEU A 8 2.53 7.85 15.74
N GLN A 9 3.82 7.69 16.10
CA GLN A 9 4.43 6.40 16.43
C GLN A 9 4.18 5.34 15.34
N SER A 10 4.24 5.76 14.08
CA SER A 10 4.00 4.91 12.92
C SER A 10 5.26 4.71 12.10
N SER A 11 5.28 3.60 11.35
CA SER A 11 6.31 3.36 10.33
C SER A 11 6.28 4.47 9.28
N PHE A 12 7.45 5.04 9.00
CA PHE A 12 7.59 6.02 7.92
C PHE A 12 7.12 5.45 6.58
N PHE A 13 7.45 4.18 6.31
CA PHE A 13 7.04 3.48 5.10
C PHE A 13 5.51 3.42 4.97
N ILE A 14 4.80 2.96 6.00
CA ILE A 14 3.33 2.83 5.99
C ILE A 14 2.67 4.20 5.85
N TYR A 15 3.15 5.20 6.60
CA TYR A 15 2.62 6.56 6.51
C TYR A 15 2.81 7.17 5.13
N TYR A 16 4.01 7.03 4.55
CA TYR A 16 4.30 7.58 3.23
C TYR A 16 3.51 6.87 2.12
N LEU A 17 3.35 5.54 2.22
CA LEU A 17 2.54 4.75 1.31
C LEU A 17 1.07 5.17 1.36
N HIS A 18 0.50 5.37 2.55
CA HIS A 18 -0.87 5.88 2.71
C HIS A 18 -1.05 7.23 2.03
N LYS A 19 -0.14 8.19 2.26
CA LYS A 19 -0.23 9.52 1.65
C LYS A 19 -0.06 9.49 0.13
N THR A 20 0.76 8.58 -0.38
CA THR A 20 0.86 8.33 -1.83
C THR A 20 -0.47 7.83 -2.37
N LEU A 21 -1.11 6.86 -1.70
CA LEU A 21 -2.40 6.32 -2.12
C LEU A 21 -3.55 7.33 -2.01
N VAL A 22 -3.54 8.20 -0.99
CA VAL A 22 -4.49 9.32 -0.91
C VAL A 22 -4.37 10.22 -2.13
N ALA A 23 -3.15 10.59 -2.53
CA ALA A 23 -2.93 11.41 -3.72
C ALA A 23 -3.35 10.69 -5.02
N VAL A 24 -2.99 9.41 -5.15
CA VAL A 24 -3.36 8.57 -6.31
C VAL A 24 -4.88 8.44 -6.44
N ASN A 25 -5.59 8.17 -5.35
CA ASN A 25 -7.04 7.99 -5.36
C ASN A 25 -7.81 9.31 -5.55
N ALA A 26 -7.20 10.46 -5.24
CA ALA A 26 -7.81 11.77 -5.42
C ALA A 26 -7.76 12.30 -6.86
N ILE A 27 -6.93 11.71 -7.73
CA ILE A 27 -6.72 12.19 -9.11
C ILE A 27 -7.15 11.09 -10.08
N GLU A 28 -8.22 11.34 -10.83
CA GLU A 28 -8.81 10.37 -11.78
C GLU A 28 -7.78 9.81 -12.77
N ASN A 29 -6.85 10.65 -13.23
CA ASN A 29 -5.83 10.25 -14.19
C ASN A 29 -4.96 9.06 -13.74
N PHE A 30 -4.80 8.84 -12.43
CA PHE A 30 -4.07 7.67 -11.92
C PHE A 30 -4.92 6.40 -11.85
N LYS A 31 -6.23 6.51 -12.08
CA LYS A 31 -7.21 5.42 -11.99
C LYS A 31 -7.57 4.77 -13.33
N TYR A 32 -7.06 5.30 -14.44
CA TYR A 32 -7.29 4.73 -15.77
C TYR A 32 -6.59 3.38 -15.96
N ARG A 33 -7.26 2.43 -16.62
CA ARG A 33 -6.73 1.13 -17.06
C ARG A 33 -7.27 0.80 -18.45
N ILE A 34 -6.54 -0.04 -19.19
CA ILE A 34 -7.01 -0.62 -20.45
C ILE A 34 -7.37 -2.08 -20.17
N SER A 35 -8.55 -2.50 -20.58
CA SER A 35 -8.95 -3.92 -20.57
C SER A 35 -9.68 -4.25 -21.87
N GLY A 36 -9.07 -5.12 -22.67
CA GLY A 36 -9.42 -5.27 -24.09
C GLY A 36 -9.28 -3.95 -24.84
N ASP A 37 -10.32 -3.59 -25.60
CA ASP A 37 -10.38 -2.34 -26.38
C ASP A 37 -11.08 -1.19 -25.62
N GLN A 38 -11.28 -1.33 -24.31
CA GLN A 38 -11.99 -0.35 -23.49
C GLN A 38 -11.08 0.31 -22.45
N ILE A 39 -11.31 1.61 -22.23
CA ILE A 39 -10.71 2.38 -21.14
C ILE A 39 -11.65 2.30 -19.94
N TYR A 40 -11.10 1.86 -18.80
CA TYR A 40 -11.80 1.80 -17.52
C TYR A 40 -11.24 2.83 -16.55
N VAL A 41 -12.11 3.39 -15.72
CA VAL A 41 -11.72 4.23 -14.59
C VAL A 41 -12.06 3.46 -13.32
N ASN A 42 -11.05 3.06 -12.56
CA ASN A 42 -11.30 2.37 -11.29
C ASN A 42 -11.88 3.34 -10.25
N ASP A 43 -12.80 2.85 -9.43
CA ASP A 43 -13.32 3.62 -8.30
C ASP A 43 -12.21 3.90 -7.28
N ARG A 44 -11.37 2.88 -7.04
CA ARG A 44 -10.29 2.86 -6.07
C ARG A 44 -9.03 2.21 -6.65
N ILE A 45 -7.87 2.71 -6.23
CA ILE A 45 -6.56 2.11 -6.45
C ILE A 45 -6.01 1.62 -5.12
N ASP A 46 -5.77 0.31 -5.06
CA ASP A 46 -5.03 -0.37 -4.00
C ASP A 46 -3.54 -0.41 -4.33
N THR A 47 -2.71 -0.93 -3.44
CA THR A 47 -1.26 -1.03 -3.69
C THR A 47 -0.78 -2.46 -3.60
N SER A 48 0.28 -2.75 -4.36
CA SER A 48 1.18 -3.84 -4.04
C SER A 48 2.50 -3.27 -3.54
N ALA A 49 3.01 -3.81 -2.44
CA ALA A 49 4.28 -3.37 -1.88
C ALA A 49 5.28 -4.54 -1.77
N THR A 50 6.55 -4.25 -2.04
CA THR A 50 7.65 -5.18 -1.83
C THR A 50 8.04 -5.20 -0.36
N ILE A 51 7.93 -6.35 0.29
CA ILE A 51 8.24 -6.55 1.70
C ILE A 51 9.46 -7.45 1.82
N GLY A 52 10.50 -6.97 2.50
CA GLY A 52 11.70 -7.75 2.79
C GLY A 52 11.46 -8.79 3.89
N ARG A 53 12.09 -9.96 3.72
CA ARG A 53 12.09 -11.06 4.69
C ARG A 53 13.41 -11.13 5.47
N PRO A 54 13.44 -11.80 6.64
CA PRO A 54 14.66 -11.95 7.43
C PRO A 54 15.80 -12.68 6.71
N ASP A 55 15.48 -13.55 5.75
CA ASP A 55 16.44 -14.32 4.95
C ASP A 55 17.08 -13.52 3.79
N GLY A 56 16.75 -12.23 3.67
CA GLY A 56 17.24 -11.35 2.60
C GLY A 56 16.46 -11.46 1.29
N THR A 57 15.44 -12.32 1.21
CA THR A 57 14.50 -12.34 0.08
C THR A 57 13.38 -11.31 0.27
N PHE A 58 12.45 -11.24 -0.69
CA PHE A 58 11.27 -10.38 -0.60
C PHE A 58 10.02 -11.09 -1.14
N GLY A 59 8.85 -10.61 -0.72
CA GLY A 59 7.55 -10.96 -1.29
C GLY A 59 6.76 -9.72 -1.70
N PHE A 60 5.79 -9.89 -2.59
CA PHE A 60 4.82 -8.85 -2.93
C PHE A 60 3.58 -9.01 -2.05
N SER A 61 3.17 -7.91 -1.44
CA SER A 61 1.93 -7.82 -0.65
C SER A 61 0.83 -7.18 -1.47
N PHE A 62 -0.42 -7.56 -1.23
CA PHE A 62 -1.58 -6.77 -1.64
C PHE A 62 -2.11 -6.03 -0.42
N MET A 63 -2.19 -4.70 -0.49
CA MET A 63 -2.71 -3.88 0.60
C MET A 63 -3.88 -3.04 0.10
N GLU A 64 -5.05 -3.32 0.65
CA GLU A 64 -6.26 -2.58 0.34
C GLU A 64 -6.18 -1.14 0.88
N TYR A 65 -6.48 -0.16 0.02
CA TYR A 65 -6.49 1.24 0.40
C TYR A 65 -7.70 1.56 1.29
N ASN A 66 -7.43 2.29 2.37
CA ASN A 66 -8.46 2.93 3.19
C ASN A 66 -8.10 4.41 3.42
N PRO A 67 -9.04 5.36 3.22
CA PRO A 67 -8.79 6.77 3.50
C PRO A 67 -8.49 7.05 4.97
N ASP A 68 -9.03 6.26 5.91
CA ASP A 68 -8.65 6.31 7.31
C ASP A 68 -7.26 5.66 7.51
N PHE A 69 -6.31 6.48 7.92
CA PHE A 69 -4.93 6.06 8.14
C PHE A 69 -4.79 4.97 9.20
N LYS A 70 -5.61 4.97 10.26
CA LYS A 70 -5.53 3.96 11.33
C LYS A 70 -5.98 2.60 10.81
N ILE A 71 -7.04 2.57 10.00
CA ILE A 71 -7.51 1.33 9.36
C ILE A 71 -6.44 0.81 8.41
N PHE A 72 -5.92 1.67 7.53
CA PHE A 72 -4.87 1.29 6.59
C PHE A 72 -3.59 0.80 7.30
N GLN A 73 -3.17 1.48 8.37
CA GLN A 73 -1.99 1.07 9.13
C GLN A 73 -2.17 -0.31 9.73
N LYS A 74 -3.33 -0.61 10.30
CA LYS A 74 -3.62 -1.90 10.90
C LYS A 74 -3.51 -3.01 9.84
N THR A 75 -4.22 -2.87 8.72
CA THR A 75 -4.24 -3.89 7.66
C THR A 75 -2.88 -4.04 6.99
N ALA A 76 -2.13 -2.95 6.79
CA ALA A 76 -0.78 -3.00 6.24
C ALA A 76 0.20 -3.75 7.15
N LEU A 77 0.11 -3.59 8.47
CA LEU A 77 0.96 -4.33 9.42
C LEU A 77 0.66 -5.83 9.40
N GLU A 78 -0.63 -6.21 9.39
CA GLU A 78 -1.06 -7.61 9.29
C GLU A 78 -0.53 -8.26 8.01
N GLU A 79 -0.59 -7.54 6.87
CA GLU A 79 -0.08 -8.02 5.59
C GLU A 79 1.46 -8.10 5.54
N ILE A 80 2.17 -7.14 6.15
CA ILE A 80 3.64 -7.20 6.29
C ILE A 80 4.03 -8.44 7.08
N GLU A 81 3.40 -8.67 8.23
CA GLU A 81 3.65 -9.83 9.07
C GLU A 81 3.38 -11.13 8.30
N ARG A 82 2.27 -11.18 7.55
CA ARG A 82 1.96 -12.33 6.69
C ARG A 82 3.07 -12.60 5.69
N ILE A 83 3.51 -11.60 4.91
CA ILE A 83 4.55 -11.79 3.89
C ILE A 83 5.89 -12.18 4.51
N GLN A 84 6.26 -11.60 5.64
CA GLN A 84 7.50 -11.94 6.34
C GLN A 84 7.55 -13.40 6.81
N ASN A 85 6.39 -14.04 7.00
CA ASN A 85 6.24 -15.43 7.39
C ASN A 85 5.91 -16.39 6.23
N THR A 86 5.93 -15.91 4.98
CA THR A 86 5.81 -16.77 3.78
C THR A 86 7.17 -17.13 3.21
N THR A 87 7.23 -18.20 2.42
CA THR A 87 8.40 -18.59 1.62
C THR A 87 8.09 -18.49 0.14
N GLY A 88 9.12 -18.34 -0.70
CA GLY A 88 8.96 -18.27 -2.16
C GLY A 88 8.52 -16.88 -2.68
N LEU A 89 8.12 -16.85 -3.95
CA LEU A 89 7.53 -15.68 -4.61
C LEU A 89 6.02 -15.60 -4.33
#